data_AF-A0A8B9LBH0-F1
#
_entry.id   AF-A0A8B9LBH0-F1
#
_cell.length_a   1.000
_cell.length_b   1.000
_cell.length_c   1.000
_cell.angle_alpha   90.00
_cell.angle_beta   90.00
_cell.angle_gamma   90.00
#
_symmetry.space_group_name_H-M   'P 1'
#
loop_
_entity.id
_entity.type
_entity.pdbx_description
1 polymer ?
#
loop_
_entity_poly.entity_id
_entity_poly.type
_entity_poly.pdbx_seq_one_letter_code
_entity_poly.pdbx_strand_id
1 'polypeptide(L)' 'MPQNSLVIIRYGPYESCGVVDYRTFRLDGLRAALKACGYSPVLEKTPEWNQVELVVNGEIVYKCSIKDLEFGRLIS' A
#
# COMPACT_ATOMS: atom_id res chain seq x y z
N MET A 1 18.17 10.49 -8.48
CA MET A 1 16.85 9.82 -8.42
C MET A 1 15.80 10.86 -8.74
N PRO A 2 14.81 10.60 -9.63
CA PRO A 2 13.86 11.62 -10.04
C PRO A 2 13.09 12.12 -8.81
N GLN A 3 13.20 13.41 -8.51
CA GLN A 3 12.76 14.04 -7.27
C GLN A 3 11.23 14.11 -7.11
N ASN A 4 10.44 13.62 -8.07
CA ASN A 4 8.99 13.81 -8.14
C ASN A 4 8.24 12.56 -8.68
N SER A 5 8.63 11.37 -8.26
CA SER A 5 7.85 10.16 -8.58
C SER A 5 6.55 10.15 -7.77
N LEU A 6 5.42 10.40 -8.43
CA LEU A 6 4.09 10.22 -7.84
C LEU A 6 3.89 8.74 -7.55
N VAL A 7 3.77 8.39 -6.26
CA VAL A 7 3.52 7.02 -5.81
C VAL A 7 2.08 6.94 -5.33
N ILE A 8 1.30 6.02 -5.88
CA ILE A 8 -0.09 5.78 -5.50
C ILE A 8 -0.20 4.32 -5.10
N ILE A 9 -0.74 4.07 -3.91
CA ILE A 9 -1.07 2.74 -3.40
C ILE A 9 -2.57 2.56 -3.58
N ARG A 10 -2.96 1.79 -4.59
CA ARG A 10 -4.35 1.37 -4.75
C ARG A 10 -4.58 0.15 -3.86
N TYR A 11 -5.61 0.17 -3.04
CA TYR A 11 -5.90 -0.95 -2.14
C TYR A 11 -7.38 -1.29 -2.11
N GLY A 12 -7.61 -2.59 -2.11
CA GLY A 12 -8.89 -3.22 -1.97
C GLY A 12 -9.40 -3.27 -0.54
N PRO A 13 -10.70 -3.46 -0.36
CA PRO A 13 -11.21 -3.92 0.91
C PRO A 13 -10.77 -5.38 1.13
N TYR A 14 -10.55 -5.75 2.40
CA TYR A 14 -10.15 -7.11 2.75
C TYR A 14 -10.79 -7.58 4.03
N GLU A 15 -10.98 -8.89 4.10
CA GLU A 15 -11.53 -9.53 5.28
C GLU A 15 -10.48 -9.62 6.38
N SER A 16 -10.80 -9.06 7.54
CA SER A 16 -10.00 -9.17 8.75
C SER A 16 -10.91 -9.35 9.95
N CYS A 17 -10.74 -10.47 10.64
CA CYS A 17 -11.57 -10.85 11.78
C CYS A 17 -13.07 -10.93 11.42
N GLY A 18 -13.39 -11.50 10.24
CA GLY A 18 -14.77 -11.65 9.75
C GLY A 18 -15.44 -10.38 9.23
N VAL A 19 -14.72 -9.25 9.16
CA VAL A 19 -15.22 -7.97 8.64
C VAL A 19 -14.43 -7.57 7.40
N VAL A 20 -15.12 -7.34 6.30
CA VAL A 20 -14.53 -6.84 5.05
C VAL A 20 -14.60 -5.32 5.07
N ASP A 21 -13.45 -4.65 5.16
CA ASP A 21 -13.40 -3.20 5.19
C ASP A 21 -12.12 -2.65 4.51
N TYR A 22 -12.14 -1.36 4.17
CA TYR A 22 -11.00 -0.63 3.62
C TYR A 22 -10.01 -0.25 4.73
N ARG A 23 -9.31 -1.24 5.27
CA ARG A 23 -8.34 -0.99 6.35
C ARG A 23 -6.98 -0.58 5.79
N THR A 24 -6.49 0.55 6.23
CA THR A 24 -5.14 1.07 5.91
C THR A 24 -4.07 0.59 6.88
N PHE A 25 -4.44 -0.15 7.93
CA PHE A 25 -3.53 -0.54 9.02
C PHE A 25 -2.31 -1.34 8.52
N ARG A 26 -2.50 -2.26 7.57
CA ARG A 26 -1.38 -2.99 6.92
C ARG A 26 -0.60 -2.14 5.92
N LEU A 27 -1.28 -1.18 5.29
CA LEU A 27 -0.65 -0.26 4.34
C LEU A 27 0.22 0.76 5.03
N ASP A 28 0.02 1.01 6.33
CA ASP A 28 0.83 1.97 7.07
C ASP A 28 2.31 1.57 7.12
N GLY A 29 2.61 0.28 7.26
CA GLY A 29 3.97 -0.25 7.16
C GLY A 29 4.59 0.00 5.77
N LEU A 30 3.82 -0.26 4.70
CA LEU A 30 4.26 0.02 3.32
C LEU A 30 4.48 1.53 3.11
N ARG A 31 3.59 2.37 3.63
CA ARG A 31 3.72 3.84 3.55
C ARG A 31 4.95 4.32 4.31
N ALA A 32 5.22 3.79 5.49
CA ALA A 32 6.40 4.11 6.28
C ALA A 32 7.68 3.74 5.55
N ALA A 33 7.75 2.55 4.93
CA ALA A 33 8.89 2.14 4.12
C ALA A 33 9.13 3.06 2.92
N LEU A 34 8.06 3.43 2.20
CA LEU A 34 8.14 4.37 1.08
C LEU A 34 8.56 5.79 1.53
N LYS A 35 8.03 6.26 2.67
CA LYS A 35 8.43 7.54 3.28
C LYS A 35 9.89 7.53 3.73
N ALA A 36 10.36 6.43 4.32
CA ALA A 36 11.77 6.26 4.70
C ALA A 36 12.71 6.32 3.48
N CYS A 37 12.21 5.92 2.31
CA CYS A 37 12.93 6.03 1.04
C CYS A 37 12.80 7.43 0.39
N GLY A 38 12.03 8.35 0.98
CA GLY A 38 11.84 9.72 0.48
C GLY A 38 10.65 9.92 -0.46
N TYR A 39 9.79 8.91 -0.62
CA TYR A 39 8.58 9.01 -1.44
C TYR A 39 7.35 9.40 -0.60
N SER A 40 6.39 10.08 -1.25
CA SER A 40 5.11 10.43 -0.64
C SER A 40 3.98 9.61 -1.27
N PRO A 41 3.67 8.40 -0.74
CA PRO A 41 2.61 7.58 -1.28
C PRO A 41 1.21 8.12 -0.95
N VAL A 42 0.35 8.17 -1.96
CA VAL A 42 -1.08 8.49 -1.86
C VAL A 42 -1.90 7.20 -1.80
N LEU A 43 -2.92 7.15 -0.95
CA LEU A 43 -3.79 5.99 -0.82
C LEU A 43 -5.05 6.16 -1.68
N GLU A 44 -5.33 5.19 -2.55
CA GLU A 44 -6.52 5.17 -3.40
C GLU A 44 -7.31 3.88 -3.18
N LYS A 45 -8.63 3.99 -3.04
CA LYS A 45 -9.49 2.82 -2.81
C LYS A 45 -9.84 2.18 -4.16
N THR A 46 -9.65 0.87 -4.30
CA THR A 46 -10.10 0.10 -5.47
C THR A 46 -11.22 -0.88 -5.07
N PRO A 47 -12.16 -1.22 -5.97
CA PRO A 47 -13.13 -2.29 -5.74
C PRO A 47 -12.50 -3.70 -5.71
N GLU A 48 -11.25 -3.87 -6.12
CA GLU A 48 -10.59 -5.18 -6.18
C GLU A 48 -10.29 -5.75 -4.79
N TRP A 49 -10.91 -6.87 -4.44
CA TRP A 49 -10.77 -7.50 -3.14
C TRP A 49 -9.37 -8.03 -2.86
N ASN A 50 -8.87 -7.79 -1.65
CA ASN A 50 -7.56 -8.24 -1.16
C ASN A 50 -6.35 -7.81 -2.00
N GLN A 51 -6.53 -6.92 -2.98
CA GLN A 51 -5.47 -6.53 -3.91
C GLN A 51 -4.85 -5.19 -3.50
N VAL A 52 -3.53 -5.10 -3.63
CA VAL A 52 -2.78 -3.86 -3.47
C VAL A 52 -1.89 -3.67 -4.69
N GLU A 53 -1.98 -2.49 -5.29
CA GLU A 53 -1.18 -2.10 -6.45
C GLU A 53 -0.41 -0.83 -6.14
N LEU A 54 0.89 -0.86 -6.40
CA LEU A 54 1.76 0.30 -6.33
C LEU A 54 1.92 0.87 -7.74
N VAL A 55 1.35 2.04 -7.94
CA VAL A 55 1.45 2.81 -9.18
C VAL A 55 2.48 3.89 -8.97
N VAL A 56 3.56 3.88 -9.75
CA VAL A 56 4.60 4.90 -9.73
C VAL A 56 4.60 5.58 -11.09
N ASN A 57 4.39 6.90 -11.11
CA ASN A 57 4.33 7.68 -12.36
C ASN A 57 3.27 7.17 -13.36
N GLY A 58 2.16 6.61 -12.86
CA GLY A 58 1.09 6.04 -13.69
C GLY A 58 1.33 4.59 -14.14
N GLU A 59 2.47 3.98 -13.77
CA GLU A 59 2.77 2.60 -14.11
C GLU A 59 2.68 1.69 -12.88
N ILE A 60 2.03 0.52 -13.00
CA ILE A 60 1.95 -0.46 -11.91
C ILE A 60 3.30 -1.17 -11.81
N VAL A 61 4.12 -0.77 -10.85
CA VAL A 61 5.45 -1.36 -10.63
C VAL A 61 5.42 -2.55 -9.67
N TYR A 62 4.35 -2.67 -8.87
CA TYR A 62 4.21 -3.75 -7.92
C TYR A 62 2.74 -4.07 -7.69
N LYS A 63 2.43 -5.35 -7.58
CA LYS A 63 1.09 -5.86 -7.28
C LYS A 63 1.23 -7.00 -6.30
N CYS A 64 0.54 -6.91 -5.17
CA CYS A 64 0.53 -7.98 -4.19
C CYS A 64 -0.81 -8.07 -3.47
N SER A 65 -1.03 -9.15 -2.73
CA SER A 65 -2.19 -9.28 -1.88
C SER A 65 -1.98 -8.51 -0.57
N ILE A 66 -3.01 -7.83 -0.07
CA ILE A 66 -2.96 -7.14 1.23
C ILE A 66 -2.70 -8.09 2.40
N LYS A 67 -3.01 -9.38 2.22
CA LYS A 67 -2.71 -10.44 3.19
C LYS A 67 -1.22 -10.77 3.27
N ASP A 68 -0.48 -10.53 2.19
CA ASP A 68 0.96 -10.76 2.06
C ASP A 68 1.77 -9.61 2.68
N LEU A 69 1.18 -8.42 2.73
CA LEU A 69 1.76 -7.29 3.47
C LEU A 69 1.84 -7.66 4.96
N GLU A 70 3.06 -7.99 5.38
CA GLU A 70 3.41 -8.20 6.77
C GLU A 70 3.30 -6.86 7.52
N PHE A 71 2.81 -6.93 8.76
CA PHE A 71 2.83 -5.77 9.64
C PHE A 71 4.27 -5.34 9.83
N GLY A 72 4.59 -4.12 9.38
CA GLY A 72 5.93 -3.56 9.45
C GLY A 72 6.54 -3.85 10.81
N ARG A 73 7.58 -4.68 10.82
CA ARG A 73 8.31 -5.00 12.05
C ARG A 73 8.92 -3.68 12.51
N LEU A 74 8.42 -3.13 13.61
CA LEU A 74 9.09 -2.04 14.32
C LEU A 74 10.48 -2.57 14.67
N ILE A 75 11.50 -2.16 13.92
CA ILE A 75 12.86 -2.23 14.41
C ILE A 75 12.98 -1.11 15.45
N SER A 76 13.01 -1.53 16.71
CA SER A 76 13.28 -0.67 17.88
C SER A 76 14.77 -0.38 17.99
#